data_AF-L7VAX6-F1
#
_entry.id   AF-L7VAX6-F1
#
_cell.length_a   1.000
_cell.length_b   1.000
_cell.length_c   1.000
_cell.angle_alpha   90.00
_cell.angle_beta   90.00
_cell.angle_gamma   90.00
#
_symmetry.space_group_name_H-M   'P 1'
#
loop_
_entity.id
_entity.type
_entity.pdbx_description
1 polymer ?
#
loop_
_entity_poly.entity_id
_entity_poly.type
_entity_poly.pdbx_seq_one_letter_code
_entity_poly.pdbx_strand_id
1 'polypeptide(L)' 'MMTRGDAGAALALPADAVVLSADEAADLSDRVYQVRCAAEDVATALDEGAGVDELRELCDELLRAARAADGWHRVGV' A
#
# COMPACT_ATOMS: atom_id res chain seq x y z
N MET A 1 20.17 -1.02 19.70
CA MET A 1 19.16 -2.02 20.09
C MET A 1 18.15 -2.15 18.95
N MET A 2 18.43 -3.07 18.03
CA MET A 2 17.50 -3.95 17.29
C MET A 2 18.40 -4.86 16.46
N THR A 3 18.11 -6.15 16.54
CA THR A 3 19.02 -7.27 16.29
C THR A 3 19.30 -7.43 14.80
N ARG A 4 20.59 -7.49 14.43
CA ARG A 4 21.05 -8.09 13.17
C ARG A 4 20.47 -9.50 13.13
N GLY A 5 19.59 -9.79 12.18
CA GLY A 5 19.18 -11.15 11.87
C GLY A 5 20.43 -11.99 11.71
N ASP A 6 20.62 -12.86 12.67
CA ASP A 6 21.49 -14.01 12.65
C ASP A 6 21.26 -14.76 11.33
N ALA A 7 22.31 -14.80 10.51
CA ALA A 7 22.43 -15.71 9.38
C ALA A 7 22.41 -17.14 9.94
N GLY A 8 21.21 -17.69 10.13
CA GLY A 8 20.96 -18.95 10.83
C GLY A 8 19.95 -19.77 10.05
N ALA A 9 20.48 -20.69 9.23
CA ALA A 9 19.81 -21.48 8.20
C ALA A 9 19.46 -20.66 6.94
N ALA A 10 20.06 -21.05 5.81
CA ALA A 10 19.43 -20.81 4.51
C ALA A 10 18.08 -21.55 4.52
N LEU A 11 17.05 -20.90 5.09
CA LEU A 11 15.68 -21.20 4.75
C LEU A 11 15.63 -20.99 3.25
N ALA A 12 15.60 -22.09 2.51
CA ALA A 12 15.35 -22.03 1.08
C ALA A 12 14.01 -21.29 0.94
N LEU A 13 14.08 -20.03 0.53
CA LEU A 13 12.88 -19.25 0.28
C LEU A 13 12.10 -19.97 -0.82
N PRO A 14 10.76 -20.01 -0.72
CA PRO A 14 9.93 -20.45 -1.83
C PRO A 14 10.34 -19.75 -3.13
N ALA A 15 10.24 -20.46 -4.26
CA ALA A 15 10.64 -19.91 -5.57
C ALA A 15 9.82 -18.67 -5.98
N ASP A 16 8.66 -18.47 -5.37
CA ASP A 16 7.73 -17.36 -5.55
C ASP A 16 7.81 -16.31 -4.42
N ALA A 17 8.79 -16.41 -3.53
CA ALA A 17 8.98 -15.43 -2.47
C ALA A 17 9.40 -14.07 -3.05
N VAL A 18 8.77 -13.00 -2.57
CA VAL A 18 9.24 -11.63 -2.76
C VAL A 18 10.04 -11.21 -1.53
N VAL A 19 11.26 -10.71 -1.75
CA VAL A 19 12.10 -10.15 -0.68
C VAL A 19 12.17 -8.64 -0.88
N LEU A 20 11.74 -7.90 0.14
CA LEU A 20 11.83 -6.44 0.22
C LEU A 20 12.83 -6.08 1.30
N SER A 21 13.57 -4.99 1.10
CA SER A 21 14.26 -4.29 2.18
C SER A 21 13.24 -3.74 3.19
N ALA A 22 13.73 -3.38 4.38
CA ALA A 22 12.88 -2.75 5.39
C ALA A 22 12.26 -1.44 4.88
N ASP A 23 13.03 -0.64 4.13
CA ASP A 23 12.57 0.64 3.57
C ASP A 23 11.51 0.40 2.48
N GLU A 24 11.72 -0.57 1.58
CA GLU A 24 10.71 -0.93 0.56
C GLU A 24 9.42 -1.46 1.18
N ALA A 25 9.52 -2.22 2.27
CA ALA A 25 8.35 -2.72 3.00
C ALA A 25 7.59 -1.59 3.71
N ALA A 26 8.30 -0.64 4.32
CA ALA A 26 7.70 0.54 4.93
C ALA A 26 7.00 1.42 3.88
N ASP A 27 7.69 1.71 2.78
CA ASP A 27 7.14 2.48 1.66
C ASP A 27 5.89 1.82 1.06
N LEU A 28 5.88 0.49 0.90
CA LEU A 28 4.70 -0.24 0.45
C LEU A 28 3.56 -0.15 1.47
N SER A 29 3.85 -0.34 2.76
CA SER A 29 2.87 -0.23 3.84
C SER A 29 2.21 1.15 3.86
N ASP A 30 2.99 2.21 3.71
CA ASP A 30 2.49 3.59 3.67
C ASP A 30 1.56 3.81 2.48
N ARG A 31 1.91 3.31 1.28
CA ARG A 31 1.03 3.44 0.10
C ARG A 31 -0.26 2.65 0.26
N VAL A 32 -0.22 1.45 0.84
CA VAL A 32 -1.44 0.68 1.15
C VAL A 32 -2.30 1.38 2.20
N TYR A 33 -1.67 2.00 3.20
CA TYR A 33 -2.37 2.81 4.20
C TYR A 33 -3.14 3.96 3.54
N GLN A 34 -2.52 4.66 2.58
CA GLN A 34 -3.19 5.74 1.84
C GLN A 34 -4.41 5.24 1.05
N VAL A 35 -4.34 4.05 0.45
CA VAL A 35 -5.50 3.44 -0.23
C VAL A 35 -6.65 3.22 0.75
N ARG A 36 -6.36 2.68 1.93
CA ARG A 36 -7.39 2.44 2.95
C ARG A 36 -8.04 3.75 3.38
N CYS A 37 -7.24 4.77 3.69
CA CYS A 37 -7.76 6.07 4.11
C CYS A 37 -8.66 6.71 3.04
N ALA A 38 -8.21 6.73 1.78
CA ALA A 38 -9.05 7.26 0.69
C ALA A 38 -10.37 6.48 0.52
N ALA A 39 -10.38 5.17 0.81
CA ALA A 39 -11.62 4.38 0.80
C ALA A 39 -12.52 4.69 2.01
N GLU A 40 -11.93 4.89 3.19
CA GLU A 40 -12.62 5.31 4.42
C GLU A 40 -13.26 6.70 4.25
N ASP A 41 -12.59 7.61 3.53
CA ASP A 41 -13.12 8.93 3.22
C ASP A 41 -14.36 8.84 2.31
N VAL A 42 -14.33 7.98 1.28
CA VAL A 42 -15.52 7.70 0.44
C VAL A 42 -16.68 7.16 1.28
N ALA A 43 -16.42 6.23 2.18
CA ALA A 43 -17.44 5.66 3.06
C ALA A 43 -18.04 6.73 3.99
N THR A 44 -17.20 7.58 4.57
CA THR A 44 -17.62 8.70 5.43
C THR A 44 -18.48 9.69 4.64
N ALA A 45 -18.05 10.08 3.43
CA ALA A 45 -18.80 10.98 2.57
C ALA A 45 -20.18 10.41 2.18
N LEU A 46 -20.28 9.09 1.93
CA LEU A 46 -21.56 8.43 1.71
C LEU A 46 -22.47 8.50 2.94
N ASP A 47 -21.93 8.22 4.12
CA ASP A 47 -22.67 8.27 5.38
C ASP A 47 -23.15 9.69 5.73
N GLU A 48 -22.39 10.71 5.32
CA GLU A 48 -22.73 12.13 5.49
C GLU A 48 -23.65 12.67 4.38
N GLY A 49 -23.93 11.88 3.33
CA GLY A 49 -24.80 12.30 2.23
C GLY A 49 -24.15 13.30 1.28
N ALA A 50 -22.84 13.18 1.08
CA ALA A 50 -22.05 14.01 0.16
C ALA A 50 -22.61 14.04 -1.27
N GLY A 51 -22.34 15.15 -1.96
CA GLY A 51 -22.77 15.36 -3.33
C GLY A 51 -22.05 14.45 -4.32
N VAL A 52 -22.63 14.28 -5.52
CA VAL A 52 -22.05 13.45 -6.59
C VAL A 52 -20.65 13.93 -7.01
N ASP A 53 -20.42 15.24 -7.01
CA ASP A 53 -19.13 15.80 -7.43
C ASP A 53 -18.03 15.53 -6.39
N GLU A 54 -18.33 15.69 -5.10
CA GLU A 54 -17.42 15.34 -3.99
C GLU A 54 -17.09 13.85 -3.98
N LEU A 55 -18.10 12.98 -4.15
CA LEU A 55 -17.89 11.54 -4.24
C LEU A 55 -17.01 11.15 -5.44
N ARG A 56 -17.12 11.86 -6.57
CA ARG A 56 -16.22 11.64 -7.72
C ARG A 56 -14.78 12.04 -7.39
N GLU A 57 -14.58 13.19 -6.74
CA GLU A 57 -13.24 13.64 -6.33
C GLU A 57 -12.57 12.63 -5.39
N LEU A 58 -13.30 12.12 -4.39
CA LEU A 58 -12.81 11.09 -3.47
C LEU A 58 -12.52 9.76 -4.18
N CYS A 59 -13.35 9.37 -5.16
CA CYS A 59 -13.07 8.19 -5.97
C CYS A 59 -11.79 8.37 -6.82
N ASP A 60 -11.56 9.56 -7.38
CA ASP A 60 -10.36 9.88 -8.14
C ASP A 60 -9.11 9.86 -7.23
N GLU A 61 -9.23 10.31 -5.98
CA GLU A 61 -8.18 10.18 -4.96
C GLU A 61 -7.86 8.74 -4.61
N LEU A 62 -8.88 7.93 -4.36
CA LEU A 62 -8.74 6.50 -4.10
C LEU A 62 -8.03 5.79 -5.26
N LEU A 63 -8.43 6.07 -6.50
CA LEU A 63 -7.81 5.50 -7.69
C LEU A 63 -6.35 5.96 -7.86
N ARG A 64 -6.03 7.21 -7.50
CA ARG A 64 -4.64 7.70 -7.49
C ARG A 64 -3.80 6.96 -6.45
N ALA A 65 -4.31 6.79 -5.23
CA ALA A 65 -3.63 6.05 -4.18
C ALA A 65 -3.40 4.57 -4.58
N ALA A 66 -4.41 3.92 -5.17
CA ALA A 66 -4.31 2.54 -5.61
C ALA A 66 -3.22 2.35 -6.67
N ARG A 67 -3.17 3.24 -7.67
CA ARG A 67 -2.11 3.21 -8.70
C ARG A 67 -0.71 3.41 -8.12
N ALA A 68 -0.58 4.26 -7.10
CA ALA A 68 0.69 4.46 -6.41
C ALA A 68 1.10 3.19 -5.64
N ALA A 69 0.14 2.51 -5.00
CA ALA A 69 0.40 1.25 -4.32
C ALA A 69 0.86 0.16 -5.30
N ASP A 70 0.19 -0.02 -6.44
CA ASP A 70 0.43 -1.07 -7.44
C ASP A 70 1.85 -1.11 -8.03
N GLY A 71 2.56 0.03 -8.04
CA GLY A 71 3.88 0.18 -8.66
C GLY A 71 5.02 -0.66 -8.03
N TRP A 72 4.77 -1.31 -6.89
CA TRP A 72 5.79 -2.03 -6.11
C TRP A 72 6.46 -3.21 -6.84
N HIS A 73 5.77 -3.84 -7.79
CA HIS A 73 6.30 -4.97 -8.56
C HIS A 73 7.17 -4.55 -9.77
N ARG A 74 7.26 -3.25 -10.07
CA ARG A 74 7.90 -2.74 -11.31
C ARG A 74 9.31 -2.18 -11.10
N VAL A 75 9.93 -2.49 -9.96
CA VAL A 75 11.35 -2.19 -9.74
C VAL A 75 12.18 -3.31 -10.38
N GLY A 76 12.63 -3.12 -11.62
CA GLY A 76 13.57 -4.05 -12.29
C GLY A 76 13.31 -4.41 -13.75
N VAL A 77 12.37 -3.77 -14.45
CA VAL A 77 12.22 -3.87 -15.92
C VAL A 77 12.42 -2.50 -16.57
#